data_AF-A0A538HMC7-F1
#
_entry.id   AF-A0A538HMC7-F1
#
_cell.length_a   1.000
_cell.length_b   1.000
_cell.length_c   1.000
_cell.angle_alpha   90.00
_cell.angle_beta   90.00
_cell.angle_gamma   90.00
#
_symmetry.space_group_name_H-M   'P 1'
#
loop_
_entity.id
_entity.type
_entity.pdbx_description
1 polymer ?
#
loop_
_entity_poly.entity_id
_entity_poly.type
_entity_poly.pdbx_seq_one_letter_code
_entity_poly.pdbx_strand_id
1 'polypeptide(L)'
;MRIFAAAAFTVLSIVAAGCGGSSSGVASGAALGTGAANLVPADASAFASVDTDLGSQQWTQLSALTKDFPARAKLLDQVNAELQKHQLTLKDDVEPALGPETDAAQLGKDDVVFTKPDDKAKLDALAKKLSTSDEQYTVQEIGGWSVVADAPDVFDRVRAAQNGSSLADSNTFKSAWAEVAGDALIRVYATGAAMKSGGTPATGPEWLAARAWADSSALRVQAVAKPNGAAPATSTQPMLHDVPSGATLAVSFHGSADLKRKLGRLAPKTPAGGFQLSDLAALASSDGVAYVRSSGLIPEIAIELAPKNPQTALTAARAAVARLGGAIGPVPLTVQLTNGKVVISDGPAAAAALHSGPKLTADQAYKDAIHAAGVPARTTFVAYADVTQLAPFLQVAAGALGGSATAPDPSLGDTLSHVGTVVAWGSADGGLTRFGAWIRPR
;
A
#
# COMPACT_ATOMS: atom_id res chain seq x y z
N MET A 1 11.36 20.91 -5.47
CA MET A 1 11.03 19.70 -6.23
C MET A 1 9.78 18.98 -5.71
N ARG A 2 9.06 19.55 -4.72
CA ARG A 2 7.79 19.05 -4.13
C ARG A 2 6.59 18.97 -5.10
N ILE A 3 6.82 18.95 -6.41
CA ILE A 3 5.82 18.78 -7.48
C ILE A 3 6.26 17.66 -8.43
N PHE A 4 7.56 17.55 -8.76
CA PHE A 4 8.10 16.46 -9.60
C PHE A 4 8.52 15.24 -8.78
N ALA A 5 9.32 15.46 -7.74
CA ALA A 5 9.46 14.44 -6.70
C ALA A 5 8.09 14.10 -6.13
N ALA A 6 7.18 15.07 -5.93
CA ALA A 6 5.82 14.75 -5.50
C ALA A 6 4.92 14.11 -6.57
N ALA A 7 5.15 14.22 -7.87
CA ALA A 7 4.39 13.42 -8.84
C ALA A 7 4.74 11.93 -8.65
N ALA A 8 6.03 11.61 -8.52
CA ALA A 8 6.51 10.25 -8.22
C ALA A 8 6.21 9.80 -6.76
N PHE A 9 6.27 10.70 -5.78
CA PHE A 9 6.08 10.41 -4.34
C PHE A 9 4.64 10.62 -3.82
N THR A 10 3.73 11.27 -4.56
CA THR A 10 2.31 11.38 -4.15
C THR A 10 1.53 10.14 -4.59
N VAL A 11 1.99 9.43 -5.64
CA VAL A 11 1.66 8.01 -5.84
C VAL A 11 2.07 7.19 -4.59
N LEU A 12 3.17 7.55 -3.92
CA LEU A 12 3.56 6.97 -2.62
C LEU A 12 2.70 7.42 -1.42
N SER A 13 1.89 8.47 -1.54
CA SER A 13 1.04 8.96 -0.43
C SER A 13 -0.27 8.16 -0.28
N ILE A 14 -0.78 7.57 -1.38
CA ILE A 14 -1.85 6.56 -1.33
C ILE A 14 -1.31 5.25 -0.70
N VAL A 15 -0.03 4.96 -0.94
CA VAL A 15 0.73 3.86 -0.34
C VAL A 15 0.97 4.05 1.17
N ALA A 16 0.99 5.27 1.69
CA ALA A 16 1.37 5.58 3.07
C ALA A 16 0.35 5.21 4.15
N ALA A 17 -0.90 4.87 3.79
CA ALA A 17 -1.94 4.41 4.73
C ALA A 17 -2.20 2.88 4.67
N GLY A 18 -1.59 2.14 3.73
CA GLY A 18 -1.82 0.68 3.58
C GLY A 18 -1.03 0.01 2.45
N CYS A 19 0.27 -0.25 2.65
CA CYS A 19 1.23 -0.89 1.72
C CYS A 19 2.37 -1.53 2.56
N GLY A 20 3.30 -2.41 2.13
CA GLY A 20 3.77 -2.96 0.84
C GLY A 20 2.91 -3.84 -0.09
N GLY A 21 3.38 -5.07 -0.38
CA GLY A 21 2.81 -5.94 -1.42
C GLY A 21 3.54 -7.29 -1.71
N SER A 22 3.04 -8.03 -2.72
CA SER A 22 3.55 -9.13 -3.59
C SER A 22 3.88 -10.58 -3.21
N SER A 23 3.34 -11.47 -4.07
CA SER A 23 4.03 -12.46 -4.95
C SER A 23 3.02 -13.03 -5.99
N SER A 24 3.35 -13.71 -7.09
CA SER A 24 4.41 -13.56 -8.11
C SER A 24 4.01 -14.37 -9.38
N GLY A 25 4.30 -13.89 -10.60
CA GLY A 25 4.02 -14.60 -11.87
C GLY A 25 4.51 -13.81 -13.09
N VAL A 26 5.15 -14.46 -14.07
CA VAL A 26 6.00 -13.79 -15.09
C VAL A 26 5.34 -13.55 -16.45
N ALA A 27 5.51 -12.32 -16.94
CA ALA A 27 5.76 -11.98 -18.33
C ALA A 27 6.88 -10.90 -18.35
N SER A 28 7.51 -10.65 -19.49
CA SER A 28 8.70 -9.79 -19.58
C SER A 28 8.44 -8.44 -20.26
N GLY A 29 8.06 -7.43 -19.47
CA GLY A 29 8.17 -6.02 -19.80
C GLY A 29 9.57 -5.44 -19.50
N ALA A 30 9.80 -4.20 -19.92
CA ALA A 30 11.11 -3.55 -19.84
C ALA A 30 11.66 -3.38 -18.41
N ALA A 31 12.98 -3.47 -18.26
CA ALA A 31 13.66 -3.45 -16.97
C ALA A 31 13.87 -2.01 -16.43
N LEU A 32 12.77 -1.38 -16.01
CA LEU A 32 12.73 -0.05 -15.37
C LEU A 32 13.77 0.09 -14.24
N GLY A 33 14.50 1.20 -14.25
CA GLY A 33 15.44 1.63 -13.22
C GLY A 33 16.74 0.85 -13.19
N THR A 34 17.13 0.26 -14.32
CA THR A 34 18.45 -0.37 -14.49
C THR A 34 19.50 0.59 -15.04
N GLY A 35 19.08 1.72 -15.64
CA GLY A 35 19.97 2.67 -16.29
C GLY A 35 20.52 3.74 -15.34
N ALA A 36 19.68 4.59 -14.76
CA ALA A 36 20.17 5.74 -14.00
C ALA A 36 20.82 5.36 -12.66
N ALA A 37 20.52 4.18 -12.10
CA ALA A 37 21.15 3.68 -10.88
C ALA A 37 22.70 3.62 -10.95
N ASN A 38 23.30 3.54 -12.14
CA ASN A 38 24.75 3.60 -12.37
C ASN A 38 25.33 5.05 -12.24
N LEU A 39 24.46 6.06 -12.26
CA LEU A 39 24.78 7.48 -12.13
C LEU A 39 24.37 8.04 -10.74
N VAL A 40 23.64 7.24 -9.95
CA VAL A 40 23.25 7.60 -8.59
C VAL A 40 24.38 7.23 -7.62
N PRO A 41 24.82 8.12 -6.72
CA PRO A 41 25.77 7.80 -5.66
C PRO A 41 25.37 6.59 -4.80
N ALA A 42 26.34 5.76 -4.42
CA ALA A 42 26.10 4.57 -3.59
C ALA A 42 25.50 4.84 -2.19
N ASP A 43 25.57 6.10 -1.71
CA ASP A 43 25.01 6.55 -0.44
C ASP A 43 23.57 7.08 -0.54
N ALA A 44 22.95 7.03 -1.73
CA ALA A 44 21.57 7.47 -1.94
C ALA A 44 20.59 6.80 -0.98
N SER A 45 19.79 7.61 -0.29
CA SER A 45 18.88 7.16 0.76
C SER A 45 17.61 6.54 0.19
N ALA A 46 17.20 6.93 -1.02
CA ALA A 46 16.10 6.36 -1.78
C ALA A 46 16.35 6.45 -3.30
N PHE A 47 15.70 5.57 -4.06
CA PHE A 47 15.67 5.55 -5.52
C PHE A 47 14.30 5.13 -6.02
N ALA A 48 13.81 5.74 -7.09
CA ALA A 48 12.54 5.45 -7.73
C ALA A 48 12.74 5.38 -9.25
N SER A 49 11.94 4.54 -9.90
CA SER A 49 11.85 4.45 -11.35
C SER A 49 10.38 4.36 -11.74
N VAL A 50 9.97 5.15 -12.73
CA VAL A 50 8.58 5.29 -13.18
C VAL A 50 8.51 5.07 -14.68
N ASP A 51 7.57 4.23 -15.10
CA ASP A 51 7.14 4.13 -16.49
C ASP A 51 6.45 5.44 -16.89
N THR A 52 7.07 6.24 -17.75
CA THR A 52 6.50 7.50 -18.25
C THR A 52 6.03 7.41 -19.70
N ASP A 53 6.13 6.24 -20.34
CA ASP A 53 5.44 5.93 -21.59
C ASP A 53 3.94 5.68 -21.30
N LEU A 54 3.12 6.72 -21.41
CA LEU A 54 1.66 6.61 -21.23
C LEU A 54 0.97 5.69 -22.27
N GLY A 55 1.68 5.31 -23.34
CA GLY A 55 1.26 4.30 -24.32
C GLY A 55 1.65 2.86 -23.96
N SER A 56 2.41 2.64 -22.87
CA SER A 56 2.92 1.32 -22.51
C SER A 56 1.80 0.31 -22.26
N GLN A 57 2.14 -0.99 -22.29
CA GLN A 57 1.21 -2.05 -21.93
C GLN A 57 0.68 -1.88 -20.49
N GLN A 58 1.53 -1.40 -19.56
CA GLN A 58 1.17 -1.19 -18.16
C GLN A 58 0.18 -0.05 -18.00
N TRP A 59 0.41 1.09 -18.66
CA TRP A 59 -0.54 2.21 -18.68
C TRP A 59 -1.83 1.88 -19.41
N THR A 60 -1.76 1.12 -20.50
CA THR A 60 -2.94 0.62 -21.24
C THR A 60 -3.80 -0.28 -20.36
N GLN A 61 -3.19 -1.23 -19.64
CA GLN A 61 -3.88 -2.11 -18.70
C GLN A 61 -4.48 -1.32 -17.52
N LEU A 62 -3.71 -0.42 -16.90
CA LEU A 62 -4.22 0.46 -15.83
C LEU A 62 -5.41 1.28 -16.31
N SER A 63 -5.33 1.86 -17.51
CA SER A 63 -6.40 2.65 -18.12
C SER A 63 -7.65 1.79 -18.34
N ALA A 64 -7.51 0.58 -18.89
CA ALA A 64 -8.61 -0.37 -19.07
C ALA A 64 -9.28 -0.78 -17.74
N LEU A 65 -8.49 -1.00 -16.69
CA LEU A 65 -8.96 -1.33 -15.34
C LEU A 65 -9.66 -0.17 -14.63
N THR A 66 -9.26 1.08 -14.91
CA THR A 66 -9.69 2.27 -14.14
C THR A 66 -10.57 3.24 -14.91
N LYS A 67 -10.86 2.97 -16.20
CA LYS A 67 -11.64 3.86 -17.09
C LYS A 67 -12.97 4.34 -16.49
N ASP A 68 -13.64 3.47 -15.73
CA ASP A 68 -14.99 3.73 -15.19
C ASP A 68 -14.94 4.40 -13.79
N PHE A 69 -13.76 4.63 -13.21
CA PHE A 69 -13.61 5.16 -11.85
C PHE A 69 -13.74 6.70 -11.84
N PRO A 70 -14.71 7.29 -11.11
CA PRO A 70 -14.83 8.75 -11.00
C PRO A 70 -13.60 9.43 -10.38
N ALA A 71 -12.89 8.72 -9.50
CA ALA A 71 -11.63 9.19 -8.94
C ALA A 71 -10.51 9.35 -9.99
N ARG A 72 -10.50 8.52 -11.06
CA ARG A 72 -9.56 8.68 -12.18
C ARG A 72 -9.83 9.98 -12.93
N ALA A 73 -11.10 10.27 -13.22
CA ALA A 73 -11.50 11.53 -13.85
C ALA A 73 -11.09 12.73 -12.98
N LYS A 74 -11.48 12.73 -11.69
CA LYS A 74 -11.10 13.79 -10.73
C LYS A 74 -9.58 13.98 -10.61
N LEU A 75 -8.80 12.90 -10.60
CA LEU A 75 -7.33 12.96 -10.55
C LEU A 75 -6.74 13.56 -11.83
N LEU A 76 -7.23 13.15 -13.00
CA LEU A 76 -6.80 13.71 -14.28
C LEU A 76 -7.19 15.19 -14.39
N ASP A 77 -8.38 15.58 -13.92
CA ASP A 77 -8.82 16.97 -13.88
C ASP A 77 -7.94 17.82 -12.95
N GLN A 78 -7.53 17.29 -11.79
CA GLN A 78 -6.58 17.94 -10.88
C GLN A 78 -5.19 18.10 -11.49
N VAL A 79 -4.65 17.04 -12.13
CA VAL A 79 -3.36 17.10 -12.84
C VAL A 79 -3.41 18.11 -13.98
N ASN A 80 -4.47 18.08 -14.80
CA ASN A 80 -4.67 19.03 -15.88
C ASN A 80 -4.80 20.47 -15.37
N ALA A 81 -5.52 20.69 -14.27
CA ALA A 81 -5.68 22.01 -13.66
C ALA A 81 -4.35 22.57 -13.12
N GLU A 82 -3.51 21.74 -12.48
CA GLU A 82 -2.17 22.18 -12.05
C GLU A 82 -1.25 22.47 -13.24
N LEU A 83 -1.21 21.60 -14.25
CA LEU A 83 -0.44 21.83 -15.47
C LEU A 83 -0.87 23.14 -16.18
N GLN A 84 -2.18 23.40 -16.26
CA GLN A 84 -2.72 24.63 -16.85
C GLN A 84 -2.27 25.91 -16.12
N LYS A 85 -2.07 25.91 -14.79
CA LYS A 85 -1.51 27.07 -14.07
C LYS A 85 -0.11 27.45 -14.58
N HIS A 86 0.67 26.47 -15.00
CA HIS A 86 2.01 26.65 -15.58
C HIS A 86 1.98 26.71 -17.12
N GLN A 87 0.78 26.79 -17.73
CA GLN A 87 0.55 26.76 -19.17
C GLN A 87 1.23 25.53 -19.82
N LEU A 88 0.98 24.35 -19.24
CA LEU A 88 1.48 23.05 -19.70
C LEU A 88 0.30 22.12 -20.06
N THR A 89 0.52 21.20 -20.99
CA THR A 89 -0.33 20.02 -21.19
C THR A 89 0.45 18.74 -20.93
N LEU A 90 -0.25 17.67 -20.51
CA LEU A 90 0.39 16.39 -20.25
C LEU A 90 1.04 15.82 -21.53
N LYS A 91 0.30 15.87 -22.65
CA LYS A 91 0.70 15.26 -23.91
C LYS A 91 1.75 16.07 -24.69
N ASP A 92 1.62 17.39 -24.71
CA ASP A 92 2.46 18.23 -25.58
C ASP A 92 3.73 18.71 -24.87
N ASP A 93 3.68 18.96 -23.56
CA ASP A 93 4.83 19.48 -22.81
C ASP A 93 5.50 18.47 -21.88
N VAL A 94 4.72 17.65 -21.16
CA VAL A 94 5.25 16.78 -20.09
C VAL A 94 5.76 15.44 -20.62
N GLU A 95 4.93 14.73 -21.38
CA GLU A 95 5.25 13.41 -21.97
C GLU A 95 6.55 13.45 -22.80
N PRO A 96 6.76 14.40 -23.74
CA PRO A 96 8.01 14.47 -24.52
C PRO A 96 9.23 14.95 -23.71
N ALA A 97 9.00 15.63 -22.58
CA ALA A 97 10.05 16.08 -21.67
C ALA A 97 10.51 14.98 -20.69
N LEU A 98 9.68 13.97 -20.45
CA LEU A 98 10.00 12.84 -19.58
C LEU A 98 10.44 11.60 -20.38
N GLY A 99 9.96 11.45 -21.61
CA GLY A 99 10.22 10.26 -22.42
C GLY A 99 9.66 8.99 -21.75
N PRO A 100 10.17 7.79 -22.10
CA PRO A 100 9.58 6.53 -21.68
C PRO A 100 9.89 6.11 -20.23
N GLU A 101 10.96 6.62 -19.62
CA GLU A 101 11.41 6.24 -18.28
C GLU A 101 11.95 7.45 -17.52
N THR A 102 11.43 7.67 -16.32
CA THR A 102 11.91 8.70 -15.39
C THR A 102 12.35 8.07 -14.08
N ASP A 103 13.63 8.22 -13.76
CA ASP A 103 14.23 7.78 -12.50
C ASP A 103 14.42 8.98 -11.57
N ALA A 104 14.37 8.77 -10.25
CA ALA A 104 14.65 9.79 -9.26
C ALA A 104 15.45 9.21 -8.07
N ALA A 105 16.34 9.98 -7.48
CA ALA A 105 17.11 9.59 -6.31
C ALA A 105 17.11 10.68 -5.23
N GLN A 106 17.14 10.26 -3.97
CA GLN A 106 17.37 11.15 -2.83
C GLN A 106 18.81 11.02 -2.35
N LEU A 107 19.53 12.13 -2.33
CA LEU A 107 20.96 12.24 -2.06
C LEU A 107 21.22 12.99 -0.76
N GLY A 108 20.64 12.51 0.34
CA GLY A 108 20.71 13.18 1.64
C GLY A 108 19.50 14.09 1.85
N LYS A 109 19.68 15.41 1.69
CA LYS A 109 18.58 16.40 1.72
C LYS A 109 18.11 16.84 0.32
N ASP A 110 18.93 16.57 -0.69
CA ASP A 110 18.75 17.02 -2.07
C ASP A 110 18.19 15.87 -2.91
N ASP A 111 17.33 16.18 -3.86
CA ASP A 111 16.71 15.20 -4.77
C ASP A 111 17.22 15.44 -6.20
N VAL A 112 17.28 14.38 -7.02
CA VAL A 112 17.70 14.44 -8.42
C VAL A 112 16.79 13.59 -9.31
N VAL A 113 16.52 14.05 -10.53
CA VAL A 113 15.74 13.33 -11.54
C VAL A 113 16.62 12.99 -12.74
N PHE A 114 16.38 11.84 -13.35
CA PHE A 114 17.02 11.38 -14.57
C PHE A 114 15.92 11.02 -15.59
N THR A 115 16.00 11.58 -16.78
CA THR A 115 15.06 11.34 -17.89
C THR A 115 15.83 11.18 -19.20
N LYS A 116 15.21 10.51 -20.17
CA LYS A 116 15.64 10.50 -21.57
C LYS A 116 14.54 11.16 -22.41
N PRO A 117 14.49 12.50 -22.47
CA PRO A 117 13.43 13.21 -23.17
C PRO A 117 13.49 12.93 -24.68
N ASP A 118 12.31 12.79 -25.30
CA ASP A 118 12.18 12.87 -26.76
C ASP A 118 12.43 14.31 -27.26
N ASP A 119 12.11 15.29 -26.42
CA ASP A 119 12.35 16.72 -26.66
C ASP A 119 13.06 17.38 -25.47
N LYS A 120 14.38 17.52 -25.60
CA LYS A 120 15.21 18.19 -24.58
C LYS A 120 14.84 19.65 -24.34
N ALA A 121 14.37 20.37 -25.36
CA ALA A 121 13.98 21.77 -25.21
C ALA A 121 12.70 21.91 -24.36
N LYS A 122 11.78 20.94 -24.45
CA LYS A 122 10.63 20.85 -23.54
C LYS A 122 11.05 20.51 -22.12
N LEU A 123 12.03 19.62 -21.91
CA LEU A 123 12.58 19.38 -20.56
C LEU A 123 13.23 20.64 -19.97
N ASP A 124 14.02 21.37 -20.75
CA ASP A 124 14.61 22.65 -20.33
C ASP A 124 13.53 23.70 -20.00
N ALA A 125 12.44 23.76 -20.77
CA ALA A 125 11.32 24.66 -20.54
C ALA A 125 10.49 24.25 -19.30
N LEU A 126 10.30 22.95 -19.09
CA LEU A 126 9.60 22.36 -17.96
C LEU A 126 10.34 22.67 -16.66
N ALA A 127 11.64 22.37 -16.59
CA ALA A 127 12.51 22.73 -15.45
C ALA A 127 12.39 24.22 -15.09
N LYS A 128 12.51 25.12 -16.08
CA LYS A 128 12.39 26.58 -15.87
C LYS A 128 11.00 27.02 -15.38
N LYS A 129 9.92 26.40 -15.86
CA LYS A 129 8.53 26.69 -15.44
C LYS A 129 8.21 26.23 -14.01
N LEU A 130 9.03 25.33 -13.47
CA LEU A 130 8.89 24.74 -12.13
C LEU A 130 9.84 25.36 -11.10
N SER A 131 10.88 26.06 -11.56
CA SER A 131 11.75 26.86 -10.70
C SER A 131 10.93 27.93 -9.94
N THR A 132 11.26 28.10 -8.67
CA THR A 132 10.68 29.11 -7.77
C THR A 132 11.77 30.10 -7.33
N SER A 133 11.48 31.02 -6.40
CA SER A 133 12.53 31.86 -5.80
C SER A 133 13.59 31.05 -5.06
N ASP A 134 13.22 29.88 -4.53
CA ASP A 134 14.00 29.12 -3.56
C ASP A 134 14.61 27.84 -4.18
N GLU A 135 14.08 27.40 -5.33
CA GLU A 135 14.46 26.18 -6.04
C GLU A 135 14.69 26.52 -7.52
N GLN A 136 15.90 26.33 -8.06
CA GLN A 136 16.25 26.73 -9.44
C GLN A 136 16.75 25.55 -10.28
N TYR A 137 15.83 24.91 -11.01
CA TYR A 137 16.14 23.71 -11.78
C TYR A 137 16.98 23.98 -13.01
N THR A 138 18.04 23.18 -13.15
CA THR A 138 18.89 23.13 -14.34
C THR A 138 18.94 21.70 -14.87
N VAL A 139 19.21 21.56 -16.17
CA VAL A 139 19.30 20.27 -16.85
C VAL A 139 20.73 20.09 -17.37
N GLN A 140 21.35 18.94 -17.14
CA GLN A 140 22.70 18.63 -17.62
C GLN A 140 22.75 17.20 -18.17
N GLU A 141 23.44 17.00 -19.30
CA GLU A 141 23.69 15.66 -19.83
C GLU A 141 24.82 14.99 -19.03
N ILE A 142 24.53 13.84 -18.40
CA ILE A 142 25.52 13.01 -17.71
C ILE A 142 25.21 11.54 -18.01
N GLY A 143 26.21 10.77 -18.45
CA GLY A 143 26.05 9.33 -18.69
C GLY A 143 24.97 8.91 -19.70
N GLY A 144 24.57 9.80 -20.63
CA GLY A 144 23.49 9.54 -21.58
C GLY A 144 22.08 9.71 -20.98
N TRP A 145 21.97 10.46 -19.89
CA TRP A 145 20.72 10.90 -19.28
C TRP A 145 20.69 12.41 -19.15
N SER A 146 19.52 13.02 -19.38
CA SER A 146 19.23 14.36 -18.91
C SER A 146 18.98 14.32 -17.40
N VAL A 147 19.92 14.86 -16.64
CA VAL A 147 19.86 14.97 -15.18
C VAL A 147 19.26 16.33 -14.83
N VAL A 148 18.31 16.37 -13.89
CA VAL A 148 17.66 17.59 -13.42
C VAL A 148 17.85 17.72 -11.90
N ALA A 149 18.40 18.85 -11.48
CA ALA A 149 18.61 19.21 -10.07
C ALA A 149 18.65 20.74 -9.89
N ASP A 150 18.49 21.20 -8.65
CA ASP A 150 18.54 22.62 -8.26
C ASP A 150 19.88 23.08 -7.64
N ALA A 151 20.81 22.14 -7.41
CA ALA A 151 22.11 22.42 -6.78
C ALA A 151 23.30 21.92 -7.65
N PRO A 152 24.33 22.75 -7.91
CA PRO A 152 25.48 22.36 -8.73
C PRO A 152 26.23 21.11 -8.26
N ASP A 153 26.36 20.93 -6.94
CA ASP A 153 27.08 19.82 -6.31
C ASP A 153 26.38 18.46 -6.50
N VAL A 154 25.07 18.46 -6.74
CA VAL A 154 24.31 17.24 -7.09
C VAL A 154 24.81 16.67 -8.42
N PHE A 155 25.08 17.51 -9.43
CA PHE A 155 25.63 17.06 -10.71
C PHE A 155 27.05 16.50 -10.56
N ASP A 156 27.87 17.09 -9.70
CA ASP A 156 29.22 16.59 -9.44
C ASP A 156 29.21 15.25 -8.70
N ARG A 157 28.27 15.05 -7.76
CA ARG A 157 28.04 13.73 -7.15
C ARG A 157 27.60 12.68 -8.17
N VAL A 158 26.74 13.04 -9.12
CA VAL A 158 26.30 12.15 -10.21
C VAL A 158 27.46 11.78 -11.14
N ARG A 159 28.32 12.74 -11.51
CA ARG A 159 29.56 12.48 -12.27
C ARG A 159 30.54 11.59 -11.50
N ALA A 160 30.67 11.80 -10.20
CA ALA A 160 31.54 11.00 -9.34
C ALA A 160 31.04 9.55 -9.23
N ALA A 161 29.72 9.33 -9.14
CA ALA A 161 29.12 8.01 -9.13
C ALA A 161 29.38 7.25 -10.45
N GLN A 162 29.22 7.92 -11.61
CA GLN A 162 29.47 7.33 -12.93
C GLN A 162 30.88 6.73 -13.09
N ASN A 163 31.88 7.31 -12.41
CA ASN A 163 33.29 6.90 -12.50
C ASN A 163 33.79 6.20 -11.23
N GLY A 164 32.90 5.92 -10.28
CA GLY A 164 33.22 5.47 -8.93
C GLY A 164 32.34 4.32 -8.48
N SER A 165 31.81 4.39 -7.25
CA SER A 165 30.82 3.43 -6.76
C SER A 165 29.42 4.03 -6.85
N SER A 166 28.56 3.38 -7.62
CA SER A 166 27.17 3.77 -7.84
C SER A 166 26.20 3.01 -6.93
N LEU A 167 24.93 3.44 -6.90
CA LEU A 167 23.86 2.70 -6.26
C LEU A 167 23.66 1.33 -6.92
N ALA A 168 23.82 1.26 -8.25
CA ALA A 168 23.81 0.00 -8.99
C ALA A 168 24.91 -0.98 -8.57
N ASP A 169 25.99 -0.52 -7.90
CA ASP A 169 27.03 -1.40 -7.34
C ASP A 169 26.70 -1.97 -5.95
N SER A 170 25.84 -1.28 -5.19
CA SER A 170 25.49 -1.65 -3.82
C SER A 170 24.81 -3.01 -3.75
N ASN A 171 25.40 -3.95 -3.00
CA ASN A 171 24.81 -5.28 -2.78
C ASN A 171 23.43 -5.20 -2.12
N THR A 172 23.22 -4.24 -1.21
CA THR A 172 21.92 -4.01 -0.57
C THR A 172 20.87 -3.56 -1.58
N PHE A 173 21.23 -2.65 -2.49
CA PHE A 173 20.35 -2.23 -3.58
C PHE A 173 20.07 -3.40 -4.54
N LYS A 174 21.11 -4.09 -5.03
CA LYS A 174 20.96 -5.26 -5.93
C LYS A 174 19.99 -6.30 -5.35
N SER A 175 20.14 -6.67 -4.07
CA SER A 175 19.25 -7.62 -3.41
C SER A 175 17.81 -7.09 -3.29
N ALA A 176 17.64 -5.85 -2.86
CA ALA A 176 16.32 -5.24 -2.69
C ALA A 176 15.58 -5.02 -4.03
N TRP A 177 16.32 -4.61 -5.07
CA TRP A 177 15.78 -4.38 -6.41
C TRP A 177 15.39 -5.68 -7.11
N ALA A 178 16.18 -6.76 -6.93
CA ALA A 178 15.88 -8.08 -7.46
C ALA A 178 14.59 -8.68 -6.89
N GLU A 179 14.30 -8.47 -5.61
CA GLU A 179 13.03 -8.89 -4.98
C GLU A 179 11.80 -8.26 -5.64
N VAL A 180 11.93 -7.08 -6.27
CA VAL A 180 10.83 -6.31 -6.88
C VAL A 180 10.96 -6.17 -8.40
N ALA A 181 11.58 -7.16 -9.06
CA ALA A 181 11.83 -7.19 -10.49
C ALA A 181 10.64 -7.70 -11.35
N GLY A 182 10.67 -7.33 -12.63
CA GLY A 182 9.60 -7.56 -13.61
C GLY A 182 8.73 -6.32 -13.82
N ASP A 183 7.61 -6.49 -14.53
CA ASP A 183 6.67 -5.43 -14.91
C ASP A 183 6.31 -4.50 -13.74
N ALA A 184 6.29 -3.19 -14.03
CA ALA A 184 5.92 -2.15 -13.11
C ALA A 184 5.47 -0.89 -13.86
N LEU A 185 4.58 -0.12 -13.22
CA LEU A 185 4.35 1.31 -13.47
C LEU A 185 5.33 2.16 -12.66
N ILE A 186 5.68 1.68 -11.47
CA ILE A 186 6.63 2.32 -10.55
C ILE A 186 7.37 1.25 -9.76
N ARG A 187 8.68 1.45 -9.57
CA ARG A 187 9.56 0.67 -8.68
C ARG A 187 10.25 1.65 -7.73
N VAL A 188 10.34 1.33 -6.45
CA VAL A 188 11.03 2.18 -5.45
C VAL A 188 11.89 1.36 -4.51
N TYR A 189 12.94 2.00 -4.00
CA TYR A 189 13.86 1.52 -2.98
C TYR A 189 14.08 2.64 -1.97
N ALA A 190 14.08 2.31 -0.68
CA ALA A 190 14.38 3.25 0.40
C ALA A 190 15.16 2.56 1.50
N THR A 191 16.20 3.22 1.98
CA THR A 191 16.93 2.84 3.19
C THR A 191 16.15 3.24 4.45
N GLY A 192 16.49 2.62 5.58
CA GLY A 192 16.01 3.03 6.90
C GLY A 192 16.34 4.48 7.28
N ALA A 193 17.21 5.18 6.55
CA ALA A 193 17.48 6.60 6.72
C ALA A 193 16.39 7.48 6.07
N ALA A 194 16.07 7.24 4.79
CA ALA A 194 14.99 7.95 4.08
C ALA A 194 13.62 7.76 4.76
N MET A 195 13.35 6.55 5.29
CA MET A 195 12.11 6.31 6.03
C MET A 195 12.01 7.15 7.31
N LYS A 196 13.13 7.46 7.99
CA LYS A 196 13.13 8.29 9.21
C LYS A 196 12.87 9.76 8.93
N SER A 197 13.40 10.31 7.83
CA SER A 197 13.16 11.72 7.44
C SER A 197 11.70 11.96 7.03
N GLY A 198 11.03 10.96 6.44
CA GLY A 198 9.60 10.98 6.14
C GLY A 198 8.65 10.87 7.35
N GLY A 199 9.15 11.00 8.59
CA GLY A 199 8.34 10.94 9.81
C GLY A 199 7.94 9.54 10.27
N THR A 200 8.45 8.46 9.64
CA THR A 200 8.22 7.11 10.15
C THR A 200 9.10 6.83 11.40
N PRO A 201 8.69 5.93 12.31
CA PRO A 201 9.39 5.73 13.57
C PRO A 201 10.86 5.29 13.39
N ALA A 202 11.72 5.66 14.35
CA ALA A 202 13.17 5.39 14.37
C ALA A 202 13.62 3.90 14.28
N THR A 203 12.66 2.98 14.17
CA THR A 203 12.79 1.51 14.12
C THR A 203 12.19 0.93 12.83
N GLY A 204 12.20 1.68 11.73
CA GLY A 204 11.89 1.16 10.39
C GLY A 204 12.83 0.02 9.96
N PRO A 205 12.57 -0.64 8.83
CA PRO A 205 13.45 -1.68 8.30
C PRO A 205 14.82 -1.13 7.85
N GLU A 206 15.79 -2.02 7.64
CA GLU A 206 17.11 -1.70 7.06
C GLU A 206 16.93 -1.11 5.66
N TRP A 207 16.07 -1.74 4.86
CA TRP A 207 15.59 -1.25 3.57
C TRP A 207 14.16 -1.72 3.30
N LEU A 208 13.50 -1.00 2.41
CA LEU A 208 12.22 -1.31 1.77
C LEU A 208 12.43 -1.21 0.26
N ALA A 209 11.90 -2.15 -0.51
CA ALA A 209 11.73 -2.01 -1.96
C ALA A 209 10.29 -2.35 -2.33
N ALA A 210 9.71 -1.64 -3.28
CA ALA A 210 8.32 -1.81 -3.71
C ALA A 210 8.17 -1.69 -5.23
N ARG A 211 7.08 -2.23 -5.77
CA ARG A 211 6.59 -1.90 -7.12
C ARG A 211 5.06 -1.90 -7.16
N ALA A 212 4.48 -1.18 -8.10
CA ALA A 212 3.07 -1.35 -8.46
C ALA A 212 2.96 -1.61 -9.97
N TRP A 213 2.03 -2.46 -10.37
CA TRP A 213 1.86 -2.87 -11.78
C TRP A 213 0.41 -3.27 -12.05
N ALA A 214 -0.02 -3.15 -13.29
CA ALA A 214 -1.28 -3.71 -13.77
C ALA A 214 -1.04 -5.09 -14.39
N ASP A 215 -2.03 -5.97 -14.26
CA ASP A 215 -2.22 -7.09 -15.18
C ASP A 215 -3.52 -6.91 -15.98
N SER A 216 -3.94 -7.90 -16.76
CA SER A 216 -5.17 -7.83 -17.56
C SER A 216 -6.48 -7.78 -16.75
N SER A 217 -6.41 -7.96 -15.44
CA SER A 217 -7.56 -8.17 -14.54
C SER A 217 -7.50 -7.40 -13.22
N ALA A 218 -6.32 -6.93 -12.80
CA ALA A 218 -6.14 -6.29 -11.51
C ALA A 218 -4.96 -5.32 -11.45
N LEU A 219 -5.06 -4.34 -10.56
CA LEU A 219 -3.92 -3.59 -10.05
C LEU A 219 -3.26 -4.40 -8.93
N ARG A 220 -1.92 -4.47 -8.95
CA ARG A 220 -1.12 -5.16 -7.94
C ARG A 220 -0.07 -4.26 -7.33
N VAL A 221 0.27 -4.57 -6.08
CA VAL A 221 1.36 -3.92 -5.36
C VAL A 221 2.29 -4.97 -4.77
N GLN A 222 3.59 -4.66 -4.78
CA GLN A 222 4.73 -5.36 -4.22
C GLN A 222 5.40 -4.46 -3.19
N ALA A 223 5.77 -4.99 -2.02
CA ALA A 223 6.91 -4.46 -1.30
C ALA A 223 7.48 -5.48 -0.32
N VAL A 224 8.81 -5.52 -0.35
CA VAL A 224 9.66 -6.38 0.43
C VAL A 224 10.51 -5.48 1.32
N ALA A 225 10.64 -5.84 2.59
CA ALA A 225 11.46 -5.11 3.54
C ALA A 225 12.34 -6.06 4.34
N LYS A 226 13.60 -5.68 4.55
CA LYS A 226 14.52 -6.34 5.47
C LYS A 226 14.42 -5.68 6.85
N PRO A 227 13.79 -6.31 7.86
CA PRO A 227 13.70 -5.74 9.20
C PRO A 227 15.07 -5.57 9.86
N ASN A 228 15.23 -4.56 10.72
CA ASN A 228 16.39 -4.37 11.61
C ASN A 228 16.40 -5.37 12.80
N GLY A 229 15.94 -6.60 12.59
CA GLY A 229 15.72 -7.61 13.62
C GLY A 229 15.03 -8.85 13.05
N ALA A 230 14.57 -9.76 13.92
CA ALA A 230 13.89 -10.98 13.48
C ALA A 230 12.62 -10.66 12.67
N ALA A 231 12.45 -11.36 11.53
CA ALA A 231 11.22 -11.31 10.77
C ALA A 231 10.05 -11.92 11.57
N PRO A 232 8.81 -11.42 11.41
CA PRO A 232 7.63 -11.94 12.08
C PRO A 232 7.37 -13.40 11.70
N ALA A 233 6.87 -14.18 12.66
CA ALA A 233 6.49 -15.56 12.41
C ALA A 233 5.33 -15.66 11.41
N THR A 234 5.42 -16.61 10.48
CA THR A 234 4.33 -17.00 9.58
C THR A 234 3.73 -18.34 9.99
N SER A 235 2.49 -18.60 9.60
CA SER A 235 1.90 -19.92 9.63
C SER A 235 0.79 -20.02 8.57
N THR A 236 0.22 -21.22 8.41
CA THR A 236 -0.92 -21.47 7.54
C THR A 236 -2.16 -20.76 8.10
N GLN A 237 -2.60 -19.71 7.39
CA GLN A 237 -3.86 -18.94 7.56
C GLN A 237 -4.73 -19.38 8.77
N PRO A 238 -4.47 -18.84 9.98
CA PRO A 238 -5.08 -19.34 11.21
C PRO A 238 -6.58 -19.06 11.19
N MET A 239 -7.38 -20.07 11.49
CA MET A 239 -8.84 -19.96 11.68
C MET A 239 -9.62 -19.42 10.45
N LEU A 240 -8.98 -19.24 9.28
CA LEU A 240 -9.67 -18.80 8.07
C LEU A 240 -10.66 -19.86 7.54
N HIS A 241 -10.46 -21.12 7.92
CA HIS A 241 -11.41 -22.21 7.72
C HIS A 241 -12.66 -22.16 8.60
N ASP A 242 -12.65 -21.38 9.69
CA ASP A 242 -13.81 -21.18 10.55
C ASP A 242 -14.78 -20.16 9.92
N VAL A 243 -14.30 -19.25 9.06
CA VAL A 243 -15.13 -18.20 8.43
C VAL A 243 -16.27 -18.81 7.60
N PRO A 244 -17.53 -18.40 7.82
CA PRO A 244 -18.66 -18.91 7.05
C PRO A 244 -18.63 -18.50 5.58
N SER A 245 -19.21 -19.34 4.73
CA SER A 245 -19.46 -19.05 3.32
C SER A 245 -20.28 -17.77 3.14
N GLY A 246 -20.00 -17.05 2.05
CA GLY A 246 -20.62 -15.76 1.74
C GLY A 246 -20.11 -14.59 2.58
N ALA A 247 -19.04 -14.75 3.36
CA ALA A 247 -18.39 -13.62 4.02
C ALA A 247 -17.83 -12.61 3.00
N THR A 248 -18.18 -11.35 3.18
CA THR A 248 -17.86 -10.22 2.29
C THR A 248 -16.62 -9.44 2.74
N LEU A 249 -16.22 -9.62 4.01
CA LEU A 249 -14.88 -9.35 4.51
C LEU A 249 -14.42 -10.54 5.34
N ALA A 250 -13.16 -10.94 5.20
CA ALA A 250 -12.52 -11.91 6.08
C ALA A 250 -11.06 -11.50 6.31
N VAL A 251 -10.60 -11.44 7.57
CA VAL A 251 -9.24 -11.06 7.95
C VAL A 251 -8.71 -12.08 8.96
N SER A 252 -7.79 -12.94 8.53
CA SER A 252 -7.07 -13.91 9.36
C SER A 252 -5.66 -13.39 9.65
N PHE A 253 -5.19 -13.48 10.89
CA PHE A 253 -3.89 -12.92 11.30
C PHE A 253 -3.22 -13.72 12.41
N HIS A 254 -1.89 -13.65 12.45
CA HIS A 254 -1.10 -14.16 13.57
C HIS A 254 -0.89 -13.12 14.66
N GLY A 255 -1.10 -13.55 15.90
CA GLY A 255 -0.87 -12.74 17.09
C GLY A 255 0.61 -12.48 17.28
N SER A 256 1.01 -11.21 17.36
CA SER A 256 2.42 -10.88 17.61
C SER A 256 2.61 -9.55 18.33
N ALA A 257 3.72 -9.47 19.08
CA ALA A 257 4.15 -8.21 19.67
C ALA A 257 4.41 -7.12 18.61
N ASP A 258 4.75 -7.50 17.38
CA ASP A 258 4.92 -6.54 16.29
C ASP A 258 3.59 -6.00 15.76
N LEU A 259 2.58 -6.86 15.53
CA LEU A 259 1.24 -6.44 15.17
C LEU A 259 0.63 -5.53 16.24
N LYS A 260 0.79 -5.88 17.52
CA LYS A 260 0.41 -5.03 18.66
C LYS A 260 1.08 -3.64 18.61
N ARG A 261 2.39 -3.56 18.35
CA ARG A 261 3.11 -2.28 18.20
C ARG A 261 2.63 -1.48 16.99
N LYS A 262 2.38 -2.14 15.85
CA LYS A 262 1.91 -1.49 14.62
C LYS A 262 0.51 -0.89 14.81
N LEU A 263 -0.43 -1.64 15.36
CA LEU A 263 -1.77 -1.13 15.69
C LEU A 263 -1.70 0.01 16.73
N GLY A 264 -0.85 -0.11 17.75
CA GLY A 264 -0.62 0.98 18.72
C GLY A 264 -0.04 2.26 18.09
N ARG A 265 0.70 2.17 16.98
CA ARG A 265 1.24 3.32 16.22
C ARG A 265 0.25 3.92 15.23
N LEU A 266 -0.66 3.10 14.70
CA LEU A 266 -1.75 3.55 13.81
C LEU A 266 -2.93 4.17 14.58
N ALA A 267 -2.90 4.14 15.92
CA ALA A 267 -3.92 4.76 16.76
C ALA A 267 -3.96 6.29 16.51
N PRO A 268 -5.11 6.87 16.15
CA PRO A 268 -5.22 8.31 15.99
C PRO A 268 -4.96 9.03 17.32
N LYS A 269 -4.22 10.14 17.28
CA LYS A 269 -3.85 10.93 18.48
C LYS A 269 -5.09 11.46 19.23
N THR A 270 -6.19 11.67 18.51
CA THR A 270 -7.51 12.04 19.03
C THR A 270 -8.49 10.92 18.70
N PRO A 271 -8.94 10.11 19.69
CA PRO A 271 -9.89 9.03 19.43
C PRO A 271 -11.29 9.57 19.11
N ALA A 272 -11.81 9.23 17.93
CA ALA A 272 -13.23 9.45 17.60
C ALA A 272 -14.10 8.52 18.47
N GLY A 273 -15.16 9.07 19.08
CA GLY A 273 -16.08 8.29 19.92
C GLY A 273 -15.47 7.63 21.17
N GLY A 274 -14.26 8.03 21.58
CA GLY A 274 -13.56 7.45 22.74
C GLY A 274 -12.90 6.08 22.50
N PHE A 275 -13.06 5.50 21.31
CA PHE A 275 -12.42 4.23 20.94
C PHE A 275 -10.94 4.44 20.57
N GLN A 276 -10.05 3.61 21.11
CA GLN A 276 -8.63 3.64 20.76
C GLN A 276 -8.21 2.37 20.01
N LEU A 277 -7.39 2.51 18.96
CA LEU A 277 -6.85 1.35 18.24
C LEU A 277 -5.91 0.48 19.12
N SER A 278 -5.44 1.04 20.24
CA SER A 278 -4.75 0.33 21.32
C SER A 278 -5.63 -0.72 22.02
N ASP A 279 -6.96 -0.56 22.05
CA ASP A 279 -7.90 -1.56 22.56
C ASP A 279 -7.88 -2.83 21.69
N LEU A 280 -7.81 -2.68 20.36
CA LEU A 280 -7.61 -3.82 19.44
C LEU A 280 -6.21 -4.44 19.56
N ALA A 281 -5.21 -3.64 19.92
CA ALA A 281 -3.84 -4.12 20.08
C ALA A 281 -3.69 -5.14 21.23
N ALA A 282 -4.63 -5.18 22.18
CA ALA A 282 -4.73 -6.27 23.17
C ALA A 282 -5.16 -7.60 22.50
N LEU A 283 -6.11 -7.54 21.58
CA LEU A 283 -6.64 -8.70 20.83
C LEU A 283 -5.58 -9.25 19.86
N ALA A 284 -4.84 -8.36 19.20
CA ALA A 284 -3.75 -8.66 18.26
C ALA A 284 -2.50 -9.38 18.84
N SER A 285 -2.56 -9.78 20.12
CA SER A 285 -1.54 -10.62 20.76
C SER A 285 -1.79 -12.12 20.59
N SER A 286 -2.95 -12.50 20.03
CA SER A 286 -3.37 -13.88 19.77
C SER A 286 -3.62 -14.09 18.28
N ASP A 287 -3.50 -15.32 17.80
CA ASP A 287 -4.00 -15.67 16.47
C ASP A 287 -5.52 -15.46 16.44
N GLY A 288 -6.04 -15.04 15.29
CA GLY A 288 -7.46 -14.74 15.18
C GLY A 288 -7.95 -14.56 13.76
N VAL A 289 -9.27 -14.51 13.65
CA VAL A 289 -9.98 -14.22 12.42
C VAL A 289 -11.15 -13.27 12.69
N ALA A 290 -11.37 -12.33 11.80
CA ALA A 290 -12.55 -11.46 11.78
C ALA A 290 -13.29 -11.66 10.47
N TYR A 291 -14.63 -11.60 10.48
CA TYR A 291 -15.42 -11.60 9.26
C TYR A 291 -16.59 -10.61 9.33
N VAL A 292 -17.03 -10.18 8.16
CA VAL A 292 -18.32 -9.51 7.93
C VAL A 292 -19.06 -10.31 6.87
N ARG A 293 -20.37 -10.56 7.07
CA ARG A 293 -21.24 -11.20 6.09
C ARG A 293 -22.46 -10.30 5.83
N SER A 294 -22.57 -9.79 4.61
CA SER A 294 -23.61 -8.84 4.18
C SER A 294 -25.00 -9.47 3.98
N SER A 295 -25.42 -10.41 4.83
CA SER A 295 -26.68 -11.14 4.70
C SER A 295 -27.86 -10.40 5.33
N GLY A 296 -28.46 -9.47 4.58
CA GLY A 296 -29.69 -8.76 4.96
C GLY A 296 -29.50 -7.26 5.17
N LEU A 297 -30.38 -6.65 5.98
CA LEU A 297 -30.38 -5.20 6.25
C LEU A 297 -29.27 -4.75 7.21
N ILE A 298 -28.80 -5.65 8.08
CA ILE A 298 -27.71 -5.44 9.03
C ILE A 298 -26.66 -6.52 8.71
N PRO A 299 -25.38 -6.17 8.57
CA PRO A 299 -24.35 -7.16 8.28
C PRO A 299 -24.07 -7.95 9.55
N GLU A 300 -23.81 -9.25 9.43
CA GLU A 300 -23.28 -10.05 10.54
C GLU A 300 -21.78 -9.80 10.70
N ILE A 301 -21.33 -9.62 11.94
CA ILE A 301 -19.93 -9.36 12.28
C ILE A 301 -19.50 -10.28 13.43
N ALA A 302 -18.40 -11.01 13.23
CA ALA A 302 -17.73 -11.69 14.33
C ALA A 302 -16.20 -11.62 14.24
N ILE A 303 -15.57 -11.64 15.40
CA ILE A 303 -14.13 -11.78 15.60
C ILE A 303 -13.92 -12.95 16.54
N GLU A 304 -13.04 -13.87 16.17
CA GLU A 304 -12.62 -14.97 17.00
C GLU A 304 -11.11 -14.95 17.24
N LEU A 305 -10.72 -15.20 18.48
CA LEU A 305 -9.33 -15.17 18.94
C LEU A 305 -8.99 -16.50 19.61
N ALA A 306 -7.79 -17.01 19.35
CA ALA A 306 -7.20 -18.18 20.00
C ALA A 306 -6.08 -17.78 21.00
N PRO A 307 -6.42 -17.18 22.15
CA PRO A 307 -5.46 -16.71 23.15
C PRO A 307 -4.83 -17.85 23.95
N LYS A 308 -3.56 -17.66 24.35
CA LYS A 308 -2.87 -18.57 25.30
C LYS A 308 -3.49 -18.55 26.71
N ASN A 309 -4.15 -17.44 27.09
CA ASN A 309 -4.91 -17.34 28.33
C ASN A 309 -6.32 -16.81 28.02
N PRO A 310 -7.32 -17.69 27.87
CA PRO A 310 -8.65 -17.30 27.42
C PRO A 310 -9.42 -16.42 28.40
N GLN A 311 -9.24 -16.58 29.70
CA GLN A 311 -9.95 -15.77 30.70
C GLN A 311 -9.41 -14.33 30.77
N THR A 312 -8.10 -14.15 30.65
CA THR A 312 -7.50 -12.81 30.53
C THR A 312 -7.95 -12.12 29.25
N ALA A 313 -7.96 -12.84 28.12
CA ALA A 313 -8.42 -12.31 26.84
C ALA A 313 -9.92 -11.99 26.84
N LEU A 314 -10.77 -12.80 27.46
CA LEU A 314 -12.20 -12.56 27.63
C LEU A 314 -12.47 -11.25 28.38
N THR A 315 -11.76 -11.02 29.48
CA THR A 315 -11.85 -9.79 30.27
C THR A 315 -11.39 -8.57 29.46
N ALA A 316 -10.28 -8.69 28.72
CA ALA A 316 -9.79 -7.62 27.85
C ALA A 316 -10.75 -7.29 26.70
N ALA A 317 -11.31 -8.31 26.04
CA ALA A 317 -12.30 -8.15 24.98
C ALA A 317 -13.60 -7.52 25.48
N ARG A 318 -14.10 -7.91 26.67
CA ARG A 318 -15.25 -7.25 27.32
C ARG A 318 -14.98 -5.79 27.62
N ALA A 319 -13.79 -5.44 28.12
CA ALA A 319 -13.42 -4.06 28.37
C ALA A 319 -13.32 -3.24 27.07
N ALA A 320 -12.77 -3.81 25.99
CA ALA A 320 -12.72 -3.18 24.67
C ALA A 320 -14.12 -2.97 24.08
N VAL A 321 -15.00 -3.97 24.14
CA VAL A 321 -16.39 -3.87 23.68
C VAL A 321 -17.20 -2.87 24.50
N ALA A 322 -17.01 -2.81 25.82
CA ALA A 322 -17.66 -1.80 26.66
C ALA A 322 -17.24 -0.36 26.32
N ARG A 323 -16.00 -0.14 25.85
CA ARG A 323 -15.55 1.17 25.32
C ARG A 323 -16.12 1.44 23.92
N LEU A 324 -16.18 0.42 23.07
CA LEU A 324 -16.75 0.49 21.73
C LEU A 324 -18.26 0.75 21.70
N GLY A 325 -19.01 0.35 22.74
CA GLY A 325 -20.48 0.42 22.79
C GLY A 325 -21.09 1.82 22.71
N GLY A 326 -20.29 2.89 22.73
CA GLY A 326 -20.71 4.26 22.42
C GLY A 326 -20.30 4.78 21.04
N ALA A 327 -19.49 4.03 20.28
CA ALA A 327 -18.82 4.49 19.06
C ALA A 327 -19.34 3.84 17.76
N ILE A 328 -19.84 2.60 17.78
CA ILE A 328 -20.24 1.87 16.55
C ILE A 328 -21.74 1.96 16.21
N GLY A 329 -22.47 2.92 16.80
CA GLY A 329 -23.92 3.01 16.65
C GLY A 329 -24.65 1.85 17.37
N PRO A 330 -25.85 1.44 16.89
CA PRO A 330 -26.74 0.54 17.63
C PRO A 330 -26.39 -0.95 17.56
N VAL A 331 -25.21 -1.34 17.04
CA VAL A 331 -24.83 -2.75 16.84
C VAL A 331 -24.44 -3.40 18.19
N PRO A 332 -25.21 -4.38 18.71
CA PRO A 332 -24.99 -4.91 20.05
C PRO A 332 -23.88 -5.97 20.07
N LEU A 333 -22.63 -5.53 20.24
CA LEU A 333 -21.51 -6.46 20.38
C LEU A 333 -21.55 -7.20 21.73
N THR A 334 -21.46 -8.53 21.65
CA THR A 334 -21.38 -9.46 22.77
C THR A 334 -19.99 -10.11 22.81
N VAL A 335 -19.55 -10.55 24.00
CA VAL A 335 -18.25 -11.24 24.17
C VAL A 335 -18.41 -12.48 25.02
N GLN A 336 -18.12 -13.62 24.40
CA GLN A 336 -18.26 -14.95 24.98
C GLN A 336 -16.99 -15.80 24.83
N LEU A 337 -16.92 -16.87 25.62
CA LEU A 337 -15.86 -17.86 25.57
C LEU A 337 -16.45 -19.17 25.05
N THR A 338 -15.90 -19.68 23.96
CA THR A 338 -16.39 -20.88 23.27
C THR A 338 -15.19 -21.76 22.93
N ASN A 339 -15.15 -23.00 23.43
CA ASN A 339 -14.05 -23.96 23.17
C ASN A 339 -12.64 -23.41 23.49
N GLY A 340 -12.51 -22.52 24.47
CA GLY A 340 -11.24 -21.86 24.81
C GLY A 340 -10.85 -20.70 23.88
N LYS A 341 -11.60 -20.44 22.81
CA LYS A 341 -11.50 -19.25 21.97
C LYS A 341 -12.39 -18.13 22.53
N VAL A 342 -11.99 -16.87 22.32
CA VAL A 342 -12.81 -15.69 22.66
C VAL A 342 -13.51 -15.22 21.40
N VAL A 343 -14.84 -15.18 21.43
CA VAL A 343 -15.68 -14.71 20.32
C VAL A 343 -16.29 -13.37 20.70
N ILE A 344 -16.13 -12.38 19.83
CA ILE A 344 -16.82 -11.10 19.84
C ILE A 344 -17.79 -11.11 18.65
N SER A 345 -19.07 -10.83 18.85
CA SER A 345 -20.06 -10.87 17.76
C SER A 345 -21.27 -9.99 18.02
N ASP A 346 -21.88 -9.49 16.95
CA ASP A 346 -23.14 -8.72 16.99
C ASP A 346 -24.40 -9.56 17.28
N GLY A 347 -24.31 -10.90 17.18
CA GLY A 347 -25.39 -11.78 17.61
C GLY A 347 -25.00 -13.27 17.69
N PRO A 348 -25.83 -14.11 18.33
CA PRO A 348 -25.56 -15.54 18.47
C PRO A 348 -25.42 -16.28 17.13
N ALA A 349 -26.13 -15.84 16.09
CA ALA A 349 -26.05 -16.41 14.74
C ALA A 349 -24.66 -16.24 14.13
N ALA A 350 -24.06 -15.05 14.24
CA ALA A 350 -22.72 -14.77 13.73
C ALA A 350 -21.65 -15.61 14.48
N ALA A 351 -21.75 -15.70 15.81
CA ALA A 351 -20.88 -16.58 16.59
C ALA A 351 -21.01 -18.07 16.24
N ALA A 352 -22.23 -18.54 15.93
CA ALA A 352 -22.48 -19.92 15.54
C ALA A 352 -21.96 -20.23 14.12
N ALA A 353 -21.97 -19.25 13.21
CA ALA A 353 -21.50 -19.39 11.83
C ALA A 353 -19.99 -19.67 11.74
N LEU A 354 -19.19 -19.20 12.70
CA LEU A 354 -17.77 -19.57 12.84
C LEU A 354 -17.58 -21.09 13.01
N HIS A 355 -18.52 -21.78 13.66
CA HIS A 355 -18.36 -23.18 14.06
C HIS A 355 -19.20 -24.17 13.23
N SER A 356 -20.08 -23.67 12.37
CA SER A 356 -21.06 -24.48 11.63
C SER A 356 -21.23 -24.01 10.19
N GLY A 357 -21.96 -24.80 9.39
CA GLY A 357 -22.32 -24.48 8.00
C GLY A 357 -21.15 -24.51 7.00
N PRO A 358 -21.45 -24.18 5.72
CA PRO A 358 -20.43 -24.03 4.67
C PRO A 358 -19.45 -22.91 4.99
N LYS A 359 -18.22 -23.01 4.47
CA LYS A 359 -17.08 -22.15 4.82
C LYS A 359 -16.55 -21.36 3.64
N LEU A 360 -16.05 -20.14 3.89
CA LEU A 360 -15.49 -19.24 2.87
C LEU A 360 -14.37 -19.91 2.06
N THR A 361 -13.53 -20.72 2.71
CA THR A 361 -12.46 -21.49 2.06
C THR A 361 -12.95 -22.54 1.06
N ALA A 362 -14.25 -22.87 1.06
CA ALA A 362 -14.88 -23.70 0.05
C ALA A 362 -15.44 -22.88 -1.14
N ASP A 363 -15.70 -21.58 -0.97
CA ASP A 363 -16.31 -20.71 -1.98
C ASP A 363 -15.38 -20.51 -3.18
N GLN A 364 -15.91 -20.68 -4.40
CA GLN A 364 -15.08 -20.58 -5.60
C GLN A 364 -14.54 -19.17 -5.82
N ALA A 365 -15.36 -18.13 -5.59
CA ALA A 365 -14.92 -16.73 -5.71
C ALA A 365 -13.74 -16.39 -4.77
N TYR A 366 -13.73 -16.95 -3.56
CA TYR A 366 -12.61 -16.82 -2.63
C TYR A 366 -11.37 -17.55 -3.15
N LYS A 367 -11.50 -18.83 -3.57
CA LYS A 367 -10.39 -19.62 -4.14
C LYS A 367 -9.75 -18.94 -5.35
N ASP A 368 -10.58 -18.46 -6.28
CA ASP A 368 -10.14 -17.77 -7.49
C ASP A 368 -9.39 -16.48 -7.15
N ALA A 369 -9.91 -15.67 -6.22
CA ALA A 369 -9.27 -14.43 -5.79
C ALA A 369 -7.93 -14.68 -5.08
N ILE A 370 -7.86 -15.67 -4.18
CA ILE A 370 -6.63 -16.04 -3.46
C ILE A 370 -5.57 -16.62 -4.41
N HIS A 371 -5.99 -17.45 -5.37
CA HIS A 371 -5.12 -17.99 -6.41
C HIS A 371 -4.60 -16.89 -7.34
N ALA A 372 -5.49 -16.03 -7.86
CA ALA A 372 -5.13 -14.92 -8.72
C ALA A 372 -4.19 -13.93 -8.03
N ALA A 373 -4.42 -13.63 -6.75
CA ALA A 373 -3.58 -12.75 -5.92
C ALA A 373 -2.21 -13.36 -5.53
N GLY A 374 -1.98 -14.65 -5.80
CA GLY A 374 -0.70 -15.31 -5.53
C GLY A 374 -0.35 -15.42 -4.04
N VAL A 375 -1.37 -15.59 -3.18
CA VAL A 375 -1.16 -15.66 -1.72
C VAL A 375 -0.33 -16.90 -1.36
N PRO A 376 0.80 -16.77 -0.63
CA PRO A 376 1.62 -17.89 -0.25
C PRO A 376 0.93 -18.77 0.80
N ALA A 377 1.32 -20.04 0.87
CA ALA A 377 0.75 -21.01 1.82
C ALA A 377 1.01 -20.65 3.31
N ARG A 378 2.05 -19.84 3.59
CA ARG A 378 2.35 -19.32 4.93
C ARG A 378 2.36 -17.79 4.92
N THR A 379 1.58 -17.22 5.81
CA THR A 379 1.32 -15.78 5.90
C THR A 379 1.51 -15.29 7.32
N THR A 380 1.69 -13.98 7.51
CA THR A 380 1.51 -13.27 8.79
C THR A 380 0.05 -12.83 8.95
N PHE A 381 -0.63 -12.51 7.85
CA PHE A 381 -2.08 -12.29 7.76
C PHE A 381 -2.59 -12.47 6.32
N VAL A 382 -3.90 -12.65 6.17
CA VAL A 382 -4.64 -12.57 4.89
C VAL A 382 -5.94 -11.83 5.14
N ALA A 383 -6.26 -10.90 4.25
CA ALA A 383 -7.52 -10.18 4.16
C ALA A 383 -8.13 -10.41 2.78
N TYR A 384 -9.39 -10.78 2.73
CA TYR A 384 -10.22 -10.89 1.53
C TYR A 384 -11.43 -9.97 1.70
N ALA A 385 -11.77 -9.20 0.67
CA ALA A 385 -12.98 -8.38 0.64
C ALA A 385 -13.68 -8.46 -0.71
N ASP A 386 -14.97 -8.82 -0.69
CA ASP A 386 -15.91 -8.49 -1.75
C ASP A 386 -16.42 -7.07 -1.50
N VAL A 387 -15.76 -6.10 -2.13
CA VAL A 387 -16.08 -4.68 -1.97
C VAL A 387 -17.45 -4.35 -2.58
N THR A 388 -17.93 -5.15 -3.53
CA THR A 388 -19.27 -5.01 -4.12
C THR A 388 -20.36 -5.15 -3.06
N GLN A 389 -20.23 -6.15 -2.20
CA GLN A 389 -21.20 -6.43 -1.14
C GLN A 389 -20.90 -5.69 0.17
N LEU A 390 -19.68 -5.19 0.35
CA LEU A 390 -19.26 -4.47 1.56
C LEU A 390 -19.52 -2.95 1.48
N ALA A 391 -19.48 -2.34 0.30
CA ALA A 391 -19.59 -0.89 0.12
C ALA A 391 -20.82 -0.21 0.78
N PRO A 392 -22.04 -0.77 0.74
CA PRO A 392 -23.21 -0.16 1.40
C PRO A 392 -23.01 -0.01 2.92
N PHE A 393 -22.35 -0.98 3.55
CA PHE A 393 -22.11 -1.01 4.98
C PHE A 393 -20.97 -0.08 5.40
N LEU A 394 -19.96 0.11 4.54
CA LEU A 394 -18.88 1.09 4.78
C LEU A 394 -19.41 2.52 4.81
N GLN A 395 -20.38 2.86 3.95
CA GLN A 395 -21.03 4.18 3.95
C GLN A 395 -21.79 4.43 5.25
N VAL A 396 -22.56 3.44 5.73
CA VAL A 396 -23.29 3.51 7.01
C VAL A 396 -22.32 3.60 8.20
N ALA A 397 -21.28 2.77 8.23
CA ALA A 397 -20.30 2.76 9.32
C ALA A 397 -19.51 4.07 9.40
N ALA A 398 -19.12 4.66 8.27
CA ALA A 398 -18.43 5.95 8.25
C ALA A 398 -19.33 7.10 8.72
N GLY A 399 -20.64 7.05 8.43
CA GLY A 399 -21.62 7.98 8.98
C GLY A 399 -21.82 7.84 10.51
N ALA A 400 -21.68 6.63 11.06
CA ALA A 400 -21.81 6.38 12.50
C ALA A 400 -20.54 6.74 13.30
N LEU A 401 -19.35 6.47 12.75
CA LEU A 401 -18.06 6.77 13.38
C LEU A 401 -17.66 8.26 13.23
N GLY A 402 -18.19 8.94 12.21
CA GLY A 402 -17.93 10.35 11.91
C GLY A 402 -18.81 11.31 12.72
N GLY A 403 -18.46 11.54 13.98
CA GLY A 403 -19.08 12.60 14.79
C GLY A 403 -18.80 13.99 14.23
N SER A 404 -19.71 14.49 13.37
CA SER A 404 -19.90 15.86 12.83
C SER A 404 -18.70 16.65 12.27
N ALA A 405 -17.47 16.13 12.32
CA ALA A 405 -16.25 16.84 11.90
C ALA A 405 -15.58 16.27 10.63
N THR A 406 -15.88 15.03 10.25
CA THR A 406 -15.46 14.44 8.98
C THR A 406 -16.56 13.50 8.47
N ALA A 407 -17.43 14.01 7.60
CA ALA A 407 -18.21 13.12 6.74
C ALA A 407 -17.22 12.28 5.91
N PRO A 408 -17.52 10.99 5.61
CA PRO A 408 -16.75 10.25 4.62
C PRO A 408 -16.66 11.06 3.33
N ASP A 409 -15.46 11.16 2.75
CA ASP A 409 -15.30 11.77 1.43
C ASP A 409 -16.24 11.04 0.45
N PRO A 410 -17.20 11.73 -0.19
CA PRO A 410 -18.09 11.08 -1.15
C PRO A 410 -17.32 10.39 -2.29
N SER A 411 -16.10 10.87 -2.60
CA SER A 411 -15.22 10.21 -3.57
C SER A 411 -14.82 8.78 -3.17
N LEU A 412 -14.75 8.47 -1.86
CA LEU A 412 -14.45 7.12 -1.38
C LEU A 412 -15.61 6.16 -1.63
N GLY A 413 -16.85 6.61 -1.38
CA GLY A 413 -18.06 5.85 -1.68
C GLY A 413 -18.18 5.54 -3.17
N ASP A 414 -17.96 6.55 -4.02
CA ASP A 414 -17.92 6.42 -5.47
C ASP A 414 -16.81 5.42 -5.89
N THR A 415 -15.58 5.58 -5.39
CA THR A 415 -14.43 4.74 -5.76
C THR A 415 -14.63 3.28 -5.38
N LEU A 416 -15.12 3.00 -4.17
CA LEU A 416 -15.45 1.64 -3.73
C LEU A 416 -16.60 1.01 -4.55
N SER A 417 -17.42 1.82 -5.23
CA SER A 417 -18.45 1.34 -6.15
C SER A 417 -17.90 0.75 -7.46
N HIS A 418 -16.61 0.97 -7.77
CA HIS A 418 -15.93 0.37 -8.94
C HIS A 418 -14.89 -0.70 -8.58
N VAL A 419 -14.64 -0.91 -7.28
CA VAL A 419 -13.82 -2.04 -6.81
C VAL A 419 -14.71 -3.27 -6.64
N GLY A 420 -14.29 -4.39 -7.22
CA GLY A 420 -14.99 -5.67 -7.13
C GLY A 420 -14.46 -6.52 -5.99
N THR A 421 -13.17 -6.84 -6.02
CA THR A 421 -12.53 -7.72 -5.02
C THR A 421 -11.15 -7.22 -4.64
N VAL A 422 -10.84 -7.25 -3.35
CA VAL A 422 -9.50 -6.96 -2.83
C VAL A 422 -9.00 -8.19 -2.08
N VAL A 423 -7.77 -8.60 -2.38
CA VAL A 423 -7.00 -9.54 -1.56
C VAL A 423 -5.73 -8.85 -1.09
N ALA A 424 -5.51 -8.88 0.21
CA ALA A 424 -4.33 -8.33 0.86
C ALA A 424 -3.70 -9.37 1.78
N TRP A 425 -2.37 -9.47 1.87
CA TRP A 425 -1.74 -10.51 2.69
C TRP A 425 -0.34 -10.16 3.13
N GLY A 426 0.11 -10.59 4.31
CA GLY A 426 1.51 -10.47 4.74
C GLY A 426 2.22 -11.81 4.75
N SER A 427 3.53 -11.86 4.50
CA SER A 427 4.37 -13.04 4.74
C SER A 427 5.79 -12.64 5.19
N ALA A 428 6.58 -13.65 5.57
CA ALA A 428 7.98 -13.50 5.89
C ALA A 428 8.71 -14.81 5.62
N ASP A 429 9.87 -14.72 4.98
CA ASP A 429 10.76 -15.83 4.65
C ASP A 429 12.17 -15.29 4.32
N GLY A 430 13.21 -16.10 4.54
CA GLY A 430 14.61 -15.71 4.27
C GLY A 430 15.11 -14.52 5.09
N GLY A 431 14.46 -14.19 6.21
CA GLY A 431 14.71 -12.97 6.98
C GLY A 431 14.10 -11.70 6.39
N LEU A 432 13.37 -11.80 5.27
CA LEU A 432 12.62 -10.70 4.66
C LEU A 432 11.15 -10.72 5.07
N THR A 433 10.51 -9.56 5.00
CA THR A 433 9.06 -9.39 5.12
C THR A 433 8.47 -8.96 3.79
N ARG A 434 7.29 -9.48 3.45
CA ARG A 434 6.53 -9.15 2.24
C ARG A 434 5.10 -8.80 2.67
N PHE A 435 4.45 -7.82 2.03
CA PHE A 435 3.00 -7.66 2.15
C PHE A 435 2.36 -8.27 0.88
N GLY A 436 1.21 -7.78 0.40
CA GLY A 436 0.44 -8.41 -0.66
C GLY A 436 -0.77 -7.56 -0.94
N ALA A 437 -0.95 -7.08 -2.17
CA ALA A 437 -2.21 -6.45 -2.56
C ALA A 437 -2.54 -6.76 -4.03
N TRP A 438 -3.77 -7.21 -4.25
CA TRP A 438 -4.38 -7.47 -5.53
C TRP A 438 -5.79 -6.87 -5.51
N ILE A 439 -6.05 -5.95 -6.43
CA ILE A 439 -7.27 -5.13 -6.48
C ILE A 439 -7.89 -5.33 -7.86
N ARG A 440 -8.98 -6.09 -7.91
CA ARG A 440 -9.77 -6.32 -9.12
C ARG A 440 -10.94 -5.32 -9.18
N PRO A 441 -11.04 -4.49 -10.22
CA PRO A 441 -12.24 -3.71 -10.56
C PRO A 441 -13.50 -4.57 -10.71
N ARG A 442 -14.66 -3.92 -10.86
CA ARG A 442 -15.91 -4.62 -11.23
C ARG A 442 -15.99 -4.92 -12.72
#